data_AF-A0A9P1HL48-F1
#
_entry.id   AF-A0A9P1HL48-F1
#
_cell.length_a   1.000
_cell.length_b   1.000
_cell.length_c   1.000
_cell.angle_alpha   90.00
_cell.angle_beta   90.00
_cell.angle_gamma   90.00
#
_symmetry.space_group_name_H-M   'P 1'
#
loop_
_entity.id
_entity.type
_entity.pdbx_description
1 polymer ?
#
loop_
_entity_poly.entity_id
_entity_poly.type
_entity_poly.pdbx_seq_one_letter_code
_entity_poly.pdbx_strand_id
1 'polypeptide(L)'
;MHHLEAIGQHPELRGEFCQDLREVGNIVLFCMQLELGLAQEEVQDLLVAAAYTNAIPKPHARNVMEQEKQLAKLEEKYSRIQLTSVIEKYGSDKQIAIAREAELMTKERLCCGLNVFEMFLQRIKQMIVPEMAYIGSHPSNGVMCINECGEFHRVYSALQFWLCFPPLVAEENLNEEWFGDSVVWAGLTIISLLGQQRRYEVLDFSYHLHKVQKADGKTDAVDGVAVPRVVERIRRFQLLNNQIFAILNNFLSQSEEFEEERVLEFQPPMHPSISSHPVD
;
A
#
# COMPACT_ATOMS: atom_id res chain seq x y z
N MET A 1 11.44 17.17 23.46
CA MET A 1 9.97 17.24 23.64
C MET A 1 9.42 18.64 23.36
N HIS A 2 10.06 19.71 23.85
CA HIS A 2 9.64 21.11 23.66
C HIS A 2 9.11 21.52 22.27
N HIS A 3 9.75 21.09 21.16
CA HIS A 3 9.31 21.49 19.82
C HIS A 3 7.99 20.85 19.35
N LEU A 4 7.53 19.77 19.99
CA LEU A 4 6.31 19.04 19.62
C LEU A 4 5.26 19.05 20.74
N GLU A 5 5.49 19.83 21.81
CA GLU A 5 4.64 19.84 23.00
C GLU A 5 3.19 20.23 22.67
N ALA A 6 3.01 21.24 21.81
CA ALA A 6 1.70 21.72 21.39
C ALA A 6 0.86 20.65 20.67
N ILE A 7 1.50 19.69 20.00
CA ILE A 7 0.79 18.63 19.27
C ILE A 7 0.18 17.64 20.25
N GLY A 8 0.96 17.14 21.21
CA GLY A 8 0.45 16.21 22.22
C GLY A 8 -0.57 16.80 23.18
N GLN A 9 -0.58 18.12 23.35
CA GLN A 9 -1.55 18.86 24.16
C GLN A 9 -2.79 19.31 23.38
N HIS A 10 -2.85 19.06 22.06
CA HIS A 10 -3.98 19.48 21.26
C HIS A 10 -5.24 18.68 21.63
N PRO A 11 -6.33 19.34 22.08
CA PRO A 11 -7.47 18.67 22.69
C PRO A 11 -8.18 17.70 21.73
N GLU A 12 -8.25 18.07 20.46
CA GLU A 12 -8.94 17.30 19.41
C GLU A 12 -8.04 16.26 18.74
N LEU A 13 -6.75 16.18 19.11
CA LEU A 13 -5.82 15.23 18.47
C LEU A 13 -6.33 13.79 18.60
N ARG A 14 -6.75 13.43 19.80
CA ARG A 14 -7.21 12.07 20.10
C ARG A 14 -8.67 11.85 19.68
N GLY A 15 -9.54 12.82 19.98
CA GLY A 15 -10.99 12.67 19.82
C GLY A 15 -11.50 12.85 18.39
N GLU A 16 -10.79 13.64 17.58
CA GLU A 16 -11.20 13.94 16.20
C GLU A 16 -10.13 13.44 15.23
N PHE A 17 -8.92 14.00 15.27
CA PHE A 17 -7.92 13.72 14.23
C PHE A 17 -7.50 12.23 14.16
N CYS A 18 -7.19 11.60 15.29
CA CYS A 18 -6.88 10.17 15.34
C CYS A 18 -8.12 9.30 15.06
N GLN A 19 -9.32 9.78 15.38
CA GLN A 19 -10.55 9.05 15.09
C GLN A 19 -10.84 9.05 13.58
N ASP A 20 -10.67 10.19 12.91
CA ASP A 20 -10.80 10.30 11.45
C ASP A 20 -9.76 9.43 10.75
N LEU A 21 -8.49 9.47 11.18
CA LEU A 21 -7.46 8.59 10.65
C LEU A 21 -7.77 7.11 10.90
N ARG A 22 -8.34 6.76 12.06
CA ARG A 22 -8.76 5.38 12.34
C ARG A 22 -9.84 4.94 11.35
N GLU A 23 -10.83 5.79 11.07
CA GLU A 23 -11.90 5.49 10.11
C GLU A 23 -11.35 5.32 8.69
N VAL A 24 -10.51 6.24 8.23
CA VAL A 24 -9.82 6.15 6.94
C VAL A 24 -9.01 4.85 6.85
N GLY A 25 -8.23 4.53 7.87
CA GLY A 25 -7.40 3.33 7.90
C GLY A 25 -8.23 2.05 7.87
N ASN A 26 -9.36 2.03 8.59
CA ASN A 26 -10.29 0.90 8.55
C ASN A 26 -10.94 0.74 7.18
N ILE A 27 -11.28 1.83 6.49
CA ILE A 27 -11.82 1.78 5.13
C ILE A 27 -10.77 1.19 4.17
N VAL A 28 -9.53 1.67 4.24
CA VAL A 28 -8.42 1.14 3.42
C VAL A 28 -8.22 -0.36 3.67
N LEU A 29 -8.14 -0.76 4.94
CA LEU A 29 -8.02 -2.17 5.33
C LEU A 29 -9.21 -3.00 4.87
N PHE A 30 -10.43 -2.49 5.02
CA PHE A 30 -11.65 -3.18 4.60
C PHE A 30 -11.65 -3.42 3.10
N CYS A 31 -11.33 -2.41 2.28
CA CYS A 31 -11.25 -2.57 0.82
C CYS A 31 -10.20 -3.61 0.42
N MET A 32 -9.02 -3.59 1.05
CA MET A 32 -7.97 -4.58 0.80
C MET A 32 -8.41 -6.00 1.18
N GLN A 33 -9.03 -6.18 2.35
CA GLN A 33 -9.50 -7.49 2.81
C GLN A 33 -10.70 -8.00 2.01
N LEU A 34 -11.57 -7.10 1.56
CA LEU A 34 -12.72 -7.44 0.72
C LEU A 34 -12.25 -8.00 -0.63
N GLU A 35 -11.27 -7.37 -1.27
CA GLU A 35 -10.70 -7.89 -2.51
C GLU A 35 -10.03 -9.26 -2.29
N LEU A 36 -9.27 -9.43 -1.20
CA LEU A 36 -8.66 -10.73 -0.88
C LEU A 36 -9.73 -11.81 -0.67
N GLY A 37 -10.83 -11.48 0.03
CA GLY A 37 -11.95 -12.38 0.25
C GLY A 37 -12.65 -12.77 -1.05
N LEU A 38 -12.93 -11.79 -1.91
CA LEU A 38 -13.49 -12.03 -3.24
C LEU A 38 -12.59 -12.92 -4.08
N ALA A 39 -11.28 -12.63 -4.14
CA ALA A 39 -10.34 -13.45 -4.90
C ALA A 39 -10.31 -14.92 -4.43
N GLN A 40 -10.41 -15.17 -3.13
CA GLN A 40 -10.50 -16.52 -2.58
C GLN A 40 -11.80 -17.24 -3.01
N GLU A 41 -12.93 -16.55 -2.96
CA GLU A 41 -14.23 -17.07 -3.41
C GLU A 41 -14.21 -17.39 -4.91
N GLU A 42 -13.76 -16.45 -5.74
CA GLU A 42 -13.71 -16.60 -7.19
C GLU A 42 -12.77 -17.73 -7.63
N VAL A 43 -11.62 -17.90 -6.96
CA VAL A 43 -10.72 -19.03 -7.24
C VAL A 43 -11.39 -20.37 -6.93
N GLN A 44 -12.17 -20.47 -5.84
CA GLN A 44 -12.92 -21.71 -5.57
C GLN A 44 -13.97 -21.99 -6.63
N ASP A 45 -14.71 -20.96 -7.08
CA ASP A 45 -15.67 -21.09 -8.17
C ASP A 45 -15.01 -21.60 -9.45
N LEU A 46 -13.85 -21.03 -9.82
CA LEU A 46 -13.09 -21.45 -10.99
C LEU A 46 -12.60 -22.90 -10.87
N LEU A 47 -12.15 -23.32 -9.68
CA LEU A 47 -11.70 -24.70 -9.44
C LEU A 47 -12.84 -25.71 -9.60
N VAL A 48 -14.05 -25.38 -9.15
CA VAL A 48 -15.23 -26.23 -9.33
C VAL A 48 -15.68 -26.23 -10.80
N ALA A 49 -15.63 -25.07 -11.45
CA ALA A 49 -16.00 -24.94 -12.86
C ALA A 49 -15.01 -25.59 -13.83
N ALA A 50 -13.74 -25.79 -13.42
CA ALA A 50 -12.65 -26.25 -14.28
C ALA A 50 -12.97 -27.55 -15.03
N ALA A 51 -13.66 -28.49 -14.38
CA ALA A 51 -14.05 -29.78 -14.95
C ALA A 51 -15.01 -29.64 -16.15
N TYR A 52 -15.81 -28.57 -16.19
CA TYR A 52 -16.85 -28.35 -17.19
C TYR A 52 -16.43 -27.34 -18.28
N THR A 53 -15.33 -26.62 -18.05
CA THR A 53 -14.88 -25.48 -18.87
C THR A 53 -13.58 -25.74 -19.64
N ASN A 54 -13.14 -27.00 -19.67
CA ASN A 54 -11.91 -27.46 -20.30
C ASN A 54 -10.61 -26.90 -19.67
N ALA A 55 -10.62 -26.56 -18.37
CA ALA A 55 -9.43 -26.15 -17.65
C ALA A 55 -8.75 -27.37 -17.01
N ILE A 56 -7.94 -28.09 -17.79
CA ILE A 56 -7.29 -29.33 -17.35
C ILE A 56 -5.90 -29.02 -16.76
N PRO A 57 -5.60 -29.46 -15.52
CA PRO A 57 -4.26 -29.32 -14.94
C PRO A 57 -3.20 -30.03 -15.78
N LYS A 58 -1.99 -29.45 -15.84
CA LYS A 58 -0.87 -30.03 -16.58
C LYS A 58 -0.50 -31.42 -16.01
N PRO A 59 -0.54 -32.49 -16.81
CA PRO A 59 -0.20 -33.83 -16.33
C PRO A 59 1.31 -33.98 -16.14
N HIS A 60 1.71 -34.91 -15.27
CA HIS A 60 3.13 -35.22 -15.06
C HIS A 60 3.73 -35.94 -16.27
N ALA A 61 4.81 -35.40 -16.82
CA ALA A 61 5.49 -35.96 -17.98
C ALA A 61 7.01 -35.75 -17.91
N ARG A 62 7.79 -36.59 -18.60
CA ARG A 62 9.26 -36.48 -18.62
C ARG A 62 9.76 -35.37 -19.53
N ASN A 63 8.98 -35.02 -20.55
CA ASN A 63 9.28 -33.94 -21.50
C ASN A 63 7.98 -33.27 -21.98
N VAL A 64 8.13 -32.12 -22.64
CA VAL A 64 7.01 -31.28 -23.10
C VAL A 64 6.13 -32.02 -24.12
N MET A 65 6.72 -32.73 -25.09
CA MET A 65 5.96 -33.51 -26.08
C MET A 65 5.08 -34.59 -25.46
N GLU A 66 5.60 -35.29 -24.45
CA GLU A 66 4.82 -36.30 -23.73
C GLU A 66 3.67 -35.64 -22.96
N GLN A 67 3.90 -34.46 -22.38
CA GLN A 67 2.88 -33.70 -21.66
C GLN A 67 1.73 -33.27 -22.58
N GLU A 68 2.04 -32.72 -23.76
CA GLU A 68 1.04 -32.31 -24.74
C GLU A 68 0.19 -33.50 -25.23
N LYS A 69 0.83 -34.64 -25.51
CA LYS A 69 0.13 -35.86 -25.90
C LYS A 69 -0.78 -36.38 -24.79
N GLN A 70 -0.34 -36.30 -23.53
CA GLN A 70 -1.16 -36.68 -22.39
C GLN A 70 -2.32 -35.70 -22.18
N LEU A 71 -2.08 -34.40 -22.35
CA LEU A 71 -3.11 -33.36 -22.23
C LEU A 71 -4.21 -33.56 -23.28
N ALA A 72 -3.86 -33.79 -24.55
CA ALA A 72 -4.82 -34.06 -25.62
C ALA A 72 -5.70 -35.30 -25.32
N LYS A 73 -5.11 -36.36 -24.73
CA LYS A 73 -5.87 -37.54 -24.29
C LYS A 73 -6.84 -37.21 -23.15
N LEU A 74 -6.46 -36.32 -22.23
CA LEU A 74 -7.32 -35.90 -21.13
C LEU A 74 -8.46 -35.01 -21.65
N GLU A 75 -8.17 -34.08 -22.57
CA GLU A 75 -9.20 -33.28 -23.26
C GLU A 75 -10.22 -34.17 -23.97
N GLU A 76 -9.76 -35.18 -24.73
CA GLU A 76 -10.65 -36.14 -25.37
C GLU A 76 -11.50 -36.91 -24.33
N LYS A 77 -10.87 -37.40 -23.25
CA LYS A 77 -11.54 -38.13 -22.17
C LYS A 77 -12.64 -37.32 -21.49
N TYR A 78 -12.38 -36.03 -21.22
CA TYR A 78 -13.29 -35.13 -20.51
C TYR A 78 -14.22 -34.33 -21.42
N SER A 79 -14.09 -34.46 -22.75
CA SER A 79 -14.94 -33.75 -23.71
C SER A 79 -16.45 -34.00 -23.53
N ARG A 80 -16.83 -35.13 -22.91
CA ARG A 80 -18.22 -35.50 -22.62
C ARG A 80 -18.86 -34.76 -21.46
N ILE A 81 -18.06 -34.13 -20.59
CA ILE A 81 -18.55 -33.35 -19.45
C ILE A 81 -18.43 -31.84 -19.68
N GLN A 82 -17.81 -31.43 -20.79
CA GLN A 82 -17.73 -30.02 -21.16
C GLN A 82 -19.13 -29.48 -21.50
N LEU A 83 -19.63 -28.58 -20.68
CA LEU A 83 -21.05 -28.20 -20.67
C LEU A 83 -21.49 -27.61 -22.01
N THR A 84 -20.75 -26.60 -22.49
CA THR A 84 -21.06 -25.91 -23.74
C THR A 84 -20.94 -26.85 -24.94
N SER A 85 -19.88 -27.66 -25.02
CA SER A 85 -19.70 -28.66 -26.08
C SER A 85 -20.84 -29.68 -26.16
N VAL A 86 -21.44 -30.03 -25.02
CA VAL A 86 -22.59 -30.95 -24.96
C VAL A 86 -23.87 -30.23 -25.38
N ILE A 87 -24.11 -29.02 -24.90
CA ILE A 87 -25.30 -28.23 -25.24
C ILE A 87 -25.29 -27.84 -26.72
N GLU A 88 -24.14 -27.55 -27.31
CA GLU A 88 -24.01 -27.28 -28.75
C GLU A 88 -24.39 -28.47 -29.63
N LYS A 89 -24.25 -29.70 -29.13
CA LYS A 89 -24.60 -30.92 -29.87
C LYS A 89 -26.07 -31.31 -29.76
N TYR A 90 -26.70 -31.01 -28.62
CA TYR A 90 -28.02 -31.57 -28.28
C TYR A 90 -29.08 -30.53 -27.90
N GLY A 91 -28.67 -29.28 -27.70
CA GLY A 91 -29.54 -28.18 -27.28
C GLY A 91 -30.18 -27.43 -28.45
N SER A 92 -31.17 -26.61 -28.11
CA SER A 92 -31.75 -25.61 -29.01
C SER A 92 -30.86 -24.36 -29.11
N ASP A 93 -31.05 -23.56 -30.16
CA ASP A 93 -30.30 -22.30 -30.36
C ASP A 93 -30.34 -21.38 -29.14
N LYS A 94 -31.48 -21.33 -28.44
CA LYS A 94 -31.63 -20.55 -27.20
C LYS A 94 -30.76 -21.09 -26.07
N GLN A 95 -30.71 -22.41 -25.90
CA GLN A 95 -29.89 -23.04 -24.87
C GLN A 95 -28.39 -22.87 -25.16
N ILE A 96 -28.01 -22.95 -26.44
CA ILE A 96 -26.63 -22.72 -26.88
C ILE A 96 -26.19 -21.30 -26.55
N ALA A 97 -27.01 -20.29 -26.87
CA ALA A 97 -26.71 -18.89 -26.56
C ALA A 97 -26.50 -18.68 -25.05
N ILE A 98 -27.42 -19.19 -24.22
CA ILE A 98 -27.33 -19.09 -22.76
C ILE A 98 -26.08 -19.80 -22.21
N ALA A 99 -25.76 -20.99 -22.74
CA ALA A 99 -24.60 -21.76 -22.27
C ALA A 99 -23.28 -21.03 -22.54
N ARG A 100 -23.13 -20.41 -23.73
CA ARG A 100 -21.93 -19.64 -24.08
C ARG A 100 -21.75 -18.42 -23.18
N GLU A 101 -22.83 -17.69 -22.92
CA GLU A 101 -22.80 -16.53 -22.02
C GLU A 101 -22.48 -16.94 -20.57
N ALA A 102 -23.10 -18.02 -20.08
CA ALA A 102 -22.82 -18.55 -18.75
C ALA A 102 -21.37 -19.02 -18.59
N GLU A 103 -20.80 -19.69 -19.61
CA GLU A 103 -19.40 -20.11 -19.58
C GLU A 103 -18.46 -18.89 -19.54
N LEU A 104 -18.76 -17.84 -20.30
CA LEU A 104 -17.98 -16.59 -20.28
C LEU A 104 -17.99 -15.97 -18.88
N MET A 105 -19.18 -15.75 -18.28
CA MET A 105 -19.33 -15.20 -16.93
C MET A 105 -18.67 -16.08 -15.85
N THR A 106 -18.59 -17.39 -16.07
CA THR A 106 -17.93 -18.29 -15.13
C THR A 106 -16.41 -18.16 -15.19
N LYS A 107 -15.85 -17.95 -16.39
CA LYS A 107 -14.40 -17.85 -16.63
C LYS A 107 -13.84 -16.46 -16.32
N GLU A 108 -14.60 -15.42 -16.59
CA GLU A 108 -14.20 -14.02 -16.37
C GLU A 108 -14.47 -13.62 -14.92
N ARG A 109 -13.43 -13.66 -14.09
CA ARG A 109 -13.47 -13.29 -12.67
C ARG A 109 -12.43 -12.20 -12.39
N LEU A 110 -12.64 -11.42 -11.33
CA LEU A 110 -11.71 -10.33 -10.97
C LEU A 110 -10.30 -10.87 -10.67
N CYS A 111 -10.23 -12.03 -10.01
CA CYS A 111 -8.99 -12.71 -9.66
C CYS A 111 -8.12 -13.13 -10.87
N CYS A 112 -8.65 -13.06 -12.10
CA CYS A 112 -7.91 -13.40 -13.32
C CYS A 112 -6.99 -12.27 -13.84
N GLY A 113 -6.92 -11.12 -13.17
CA GLY A 113 -5.97 -10.06 -13.50
C GLY A 113 -6.44 -8.63 -13.26
N LEU A 114 -7.48 -8.43 -12.46
CA LEU A 114 -7.97 -7.09 -12.09
C LEU A 114 -7.61 -6.81 -10.62
N ASN A 115 -7.30 -5.54 -10.32
CA ASN A 115 -6.89 -5.07 -9.00
C ASN A 115 -7.77 -3.90 -8.55
N VAL A 116 -8.77 -4.18 -7.71
CA VAL A 116 -9.76 -3.20 -7.26
C VAL A 116 -9.18 -2.26 -6.20
N PHE A 117 -8.34 -2.80 -5.30
CA PHE A 117 -7.73 -2.01 -4.23
C PHE A 117 -6.77 -0.96 -4.79
N GLU A 118 -5.98 -1.30 -5.82
CA GLU A 118 -5.16 -0.30 -6.51
C GLU A 118 -6.00 0.85 -7.09
N MET A 119 -7.10 0.53 -7.79
CA MET A 119 -7.99 1.57 -8.32
C MET A 119 -8.59 2.44 -7.21
N PHE A 120 -8.92 1.84 -6.06
CA PHE A 120 -9.38 2.55 -4.87
C PHE A 120 -8.32 3.50 -4.32
N LEU A 121 -7.06 3.06 -4.20
CA LEU A 121 -5.93 3.89 -3.78
C LEU A 121 -5.67 5.05 -4.74
N GLN A 122 -5.72 4.81 -6.06
CA GLN A 122 -5.57 5.86 -7.07
C GLN A 122 -6.70 6.89 -6.97
N ARG A 123 -7.92 6.47 -6.63
CA ARG A 123 -9.03 7.40 -6.40
C ARG A 123 -8.79 8.29 -5.18
N ILE A 124 -8.25 7.73 -4.09
CA ILE A 124 -7.84 8.53 -2.92
C ILE A 124 -6.75 9.52 -3.33
N LYS A 125 -5.73 9.10 -4.09
CA LYS A 125 -4.67 9.98 -4.58
C LYS A 125 -5.23 11.20 -5.33
N GLN A 126 -6.20 10.98 -6.21
CA GLN A 126 -6.87 12.06 -6.96
C GLN A 126 -7.62 13.06 -6.06
N MET A 127 -8.10 12.63 -4.90
CA MET A 127 -8.78 13.51 -3.94
C MET A 127 -7.79 14.36 -3.15
N ILE A 128 -6.61 13.83 -2.82
CA ILE A 128 -5.65 14.47 -1.92
C ILE A 128 -4.64 15.36 -2.68
N VAL A 129 -4.16 14.93 -3.85
CA VAL A 129 -3.11 15.65 -4.62
C VAL A 129 -3.44 17.12 -4.94
N PRO A 130 -4.70 17.51 -5.24
CA PRO A 130 -5.03 18.91 -5.51
C PRO A 130 -4.80 19.86 -4.32
N GLU A 131 -4.74 19.33 -3.09
CA GLU A 131 -4.64 20.13 -1.89
C GLU A 131 -3.17 20.46 -1.54
N MET A 132 -2.79 21.72 -1.76
CA MET A 132 -1.43 22.22 -1.48
C MET A 132 -0.98 22.04 -0.02
N ALA A 133 -1.93 21.94 0.91
CA ALA A 133 -1.65 21.70 2.32
C ALA A 133 -0.88 20.39 2.58
N TYR A 134 -1.04 19.38 1.74
CA TYR A 134 -0.36 18.09 1.91
C TYR A 134 1.03 18.03 1.25
N ILE A 135 1.22 18.79 0.17
CA ILE A 135 2.45 18.82 -0.62
C ILE A 135 3.45 19.83 -0.06
N GLY A 136 2.96 20.93 0.50
CA GLY A 136 3.79 22.01 1.00
C GLY A 136 4.29 22.97 -0.09
N SER A 137 5.09 23.95 0.34
CA SER A 137 5.72 24.93 -0.54
C SER A 137 6.93 24.36 -1.28
N HIS A 138 7.31 25.00 -2.39
CA HIS A 138 8.55 24.67 -3.10
C HIS A 138 9.78 24.78 -2.18
N PRO A 139 10.71 23.81 -2.22
CA PRO A 139 11.89 23.80 -1.35
C PRO A 139 12.85 24.94 -1.66
N SER A 140 13.37 25.58 -0.60
CA SER A 140 14.31 26.70 -0.69
C SER A 140 15.63 26.36 -1.40
N ASN A 141 16.06 25.09 -1.31
CA ASN A 141 17.27 24.57 -1.94
C ASN A 141 17.06 24.03 -3.37
N GLY A 142 15.82 24.07 -3.90
CA GLY A 142 15.48 23.54 -5.22
C GLY A 142 15.47 22.01 -5.34
N VAL A 143 15.64 21.27 -4.23
CA VAL A 143 15.70 19.80 -4.20
C VAL A 143 14.59 19.21 -3.34
N MET A 144 14.59 19.49 -2.04
CA MET A 144 13.58 19.00 -1.09
C MET A 144 13.58 19.81 0.21
N CYS A 145 12.43 19.84 0.88
CA CYS A 145 12.28 20.41 2.22
C CYS A 145 13.03 19.52 3.23
N ILE A 146 13.78 20.13 4.15
CA ILE A 146 14.60 19.41 5.14
C ILE A 146 14.18 19.81 6.56
N ASN A 147 14.23 21.10 6.84
CA ASN A 147 13.92 21.65 8.16
C ASN A 147 12.47 22.10 8.24
N GLU A 148 11.92 22.51 7.10
CA GLU A 148 10.54 22.94 6.94
C GLU A 148 9.56 21.80 7.28
N CYS A 149 8.46 22.14 7.94
CA CYS A 149 7.40 21.20 8.34
C CYS A 149 6.11 21.45 7.55
N GLY A 150 6.24 21.69 6.24
CA GLY A 150 5.11 22.01 5.35
C GLY A 150 4.52 20.81 4.60
N GLU A 151 5.12 19.63 4.70
CA GLU A 151 4.66 18.41 4.03
C GLU A 151 3.91 17.49 5.02
N PHE A 152 2.94 16.73 4.53
CA PHE A 152 2.14 15.82 5.37
C PHE A 152 2.98 14.84 6.19
N HIS A 153 4.04 14.26 5.62
CA HIS A 153 4.89 13.32 6.35
C HIS A 153 5.52 13.93 7.62
N ARG A 154 5.73 15.26 7.66
CA ARG A 154 6.26 15.95 8.85
C ARG A 154 5.19 16.07 9.94
N VAL A 155 3.93 16.30 9.55
CA VAL A 155 2.78 16.24 10.46
C VAL A 155 2.64 14.84 11.03
N TYR A 156 2.72 13.82 10.18
CA TYR A 156 2.66 12.42 10.61
C TYR A 156 3.85 12.03 11.50
N SER A 157 5.07 12.51 11.24
CA SER A 157 6.22 12.28 12.13
C SER A 157 5.99 12.83 13.53
N ALA A 158 5.33 13.97 13.65
CA ALA A 158 4.97 14.52 14.96
C ALA A 158 3.87 13.70 15.64
N LEU A 159 2.85 13.26 14.90
CA LEU A 159 1.83 12.33 15.40
C LEU A 159 2.47 11.01 15.86
N GLN A 160 3.36 10.41 15.06
CA GLN A 160 4.06 9.19 15.41
C GLN A 160 4.88 9.36 16.69
N PHE A 161 5.58 10.49 16.83
CA PHE A 161 6.32 10.79 18.06
C PHE A 161 5.41 10.75 19.29
N TRP A 162 4.20 11.34 19.19
CA TRP A 162 3.19 11.27 20.24
C TRP A 162 2.63 9.85 20.44
N LEU A 163 2.31 9.12 19.36
CA LEU A 163 1.81 7.74 19.43
C LEU A 163 2.83 6.80 20.12
N CYS A 164 4.11 6.98 19.82
CA CYS A 164 5.21 6.21 20.42
C CYS A 164 5.45 6.58 21.88
N PHE A 165 4.96 7.74 22.34
CA PHE A 165 5.16 8.17 23.70
C PHE A 165 4.33 7.30 24.65
N PRO A 166 4.95 6.62 25.62
CA PRO A 166 4.22 5.77 26.53
C PRO A 166 3.45 6.60 27.57
N PRO A 167 2.33 6.08 28.10
CA PRO A 167 1.61 6.76 29.16
C PRO A 167 2.48 6.88 30.42
N LEU A 168 2.29 8.00 31.12
CA LEU A 168 2.95 8.30 32.40
C LEU A 168 2.34 7.47 33.53
N VAL A 169 1.04 7.18 33.45
CA VAL A 169 0.29 6.38 34.42
C VAL A 169 0.13 4.96 33.88
N ALA A 170 0.50 3.96 34.69
CA ALA A 170 0.52 2.55 34.24
C ALA A 170 -0.87 1.97 33.90
N GLU A 171 -1.94 2.57 34.41
CA GLU A 171 -3.33 2.16 34.18
C GLU A 171 -3.94 2.76 32.91
N GLU A 172 -3.22 3.68 32.24
CA GLU A 172 -3.68 4.24 30.98
C GLU A 172 -3.39 3.29 29.82
N ASN A 173 -4.45 2.98 29.07
CA ASN A 173 -4.39 2.20 27.84
C ASN A 173 -3.49 2.86 26.79
N LEU A 174 -2.71 2.04 26.08
CA LEU A 174 -1.88 2.48 24.96
C LEU A 174 -2.72 2.99 23.79
N ASN A 175 -2.18 3.87 22.95
CA ASN A 175 -2.87 4.38 21.77
C ASN A 175 -3.32 3.26 20.82
N GLU A 176 -2.50 2.22 20.69
CA GLU A 176 -2.78 1.02 19.90
C GLU A 176 -4.02 0.26 20.40
N GLU A 177 -4.37 0.35 21.69
CA GLU A 177 -5.58 -0.28 22.24
C GLU A 177 -6.86 0.47 21.85
N TRP A 178 -6.77 1.77 21.60
CA TRP A 178 -7.92 2.59 21.17
C TRP A 178 -8.12 2.54 19.67
N PHE A 179 -7.02 2.65 18.92
CA PHE A 179 -7.08 2.88 17.48
C PHE A 179 -6.70 1.66 16.65
N GLY A 180 -6.08 0.64 17.26
CA GLY A 180 -5.45 -0.45 16.53
C GLY A 180 -4.33 0.06 15.61
N ASP A 181 -4.11 -0.66 14.52
CA ASP A 181 -3.11 -0.29 13.50
C ASP A 181 -3.66 0.75 12.50
N SER A 182 -4.95 1.11 12.59
CA SER A 182 -5.67 1.84 11.54
C SER A 182 -5.15 3.27 11.35
N VAL A 183 -4.79 3.96 12.43
CA VAL A 183 -4.19 5.30 12.34
C VAL A 183 -2.87 5.26 11.56
N VAL A 184 -2.08 4.19 11.77
CA VAL A 184 -0.84 3.97 11.06
C VAL A 184 -1.12 3.67 9.58
N TRP A 185 -2.07 2.77 9.30
CA TRP A 185 -2.50 2.49 7.93
C TRP A 185 -2.94 3.74 7.17
N ALA A 186 -3.75 4.61 7.78
CA ALA A 186 -4.19 5.85 7.15
C ALA A 186 -3.03 6.81 6.86
N GLY A 187 -2.21 7.10 7.87
CA GLY A 187 -1.10 8.04 7.72
C GLY A 187 -0.08 7.57 6.68
N LEU A 188 0.29 6.28 6.69
CA LEU A 188 1.24 5.74 5.73
C LEU A 188 0.65 5.62 4.32
N THR A 189 -0.65 5.33 4.20
CA THR A 189 -1.34 5.38 2.90
C THR A 189 -1.23 6.77 2.29
N ILE A 190 -1.54 7.82 3.04
CA ILE A 190 -1.42 9.21 2.56
C ILE A 190 0.03 9.54 2.17
N ILE A 191 1.00 9.16 3.01
CA ILE A 191 2.44 9.35 2.70
C ILE A 191 2.85 8.65 1.40
N SER A 192 2.39 7.40 1.18
CA SER A 192 2.67 6.65 -0.04
C SER A 192 2.05 7.30 -1.27
N LEU A 193 0.77 7.69 -1.20
CA LEU A 193 0.07 8.29 -2.35
C LEU A 193 0.63 9.67 -2.74
N LEU A 194 1.20 10.40 -1.78
CA LEU A 194 1.88 11.67 -2.02
C LEU A 194 3.35 11.51 -2.47
N GLY A 195 3.89 10.30 -2.56
CA GLY A 195 5.29 10.06 -2.88
C GLY A 195 6.27 10.59 -1.83
N GLN A 196 5.84 10.68 -0.57
CA GLN A 196 6.62 11.28 0.53
C GLN A 196 7.40 10.24 1.36
N GLN A 197 7.22 8.93 1.10
CA GLN A 197 7.81 7.84 1.90
C GLN A 197 9.33 7.97 2.09
N ARG A 198 10.10 8.17 1.01
CA ARG A 198 11.57 8.26 1.11
C ARG A 198 12.02 9.43 1.99
N ARG A 199 11.31 10.57 1.94
CA ARG A 199 11.60 11.74 2.78
C ARG A 199 11.22 11.47 4.23
N TYR A 200 10.07 10.85 4.46
CA TYR A 200 9.62 10.42 5.79
C TYR A 200 10.66 9.52 6.47
N GLU A 201 11.12 8.46 5.81
CA GLU A 201 12.09 7.50 6.39
C GLU A 201 13.42 8.15 6.81
N VAL A 202 13.82 9.23 6.12
CA VAL A 202 15.05 9.98 6.41
C VAL A 202 14.85 11.03 7.50
N LEU A 203 13.71 11.73 7.47
CA LEU A 203 13.47 12.94 8.27
C LEU A 203 12.56 12.73 9.49
N ASP A 204 12.08 11.51 9.73
CA ASP A 204 11.22 11.21 10.88
C ASP A 204 11.92 11.43 12.24
N PHE A 205 11.23 12.15 13.13
CA PHE A 205 11.76 12.53 14.45
C PHE A 205 12.01 11.30 15.34
N SER A 206 11.08 10.34 15.32
CA SER A 206 11.18 9.12 16.11
C SER A 206 12.32 8.23 15.63
N TYR A 207 12.45 8.04 14.32
CA TYR A 207 13.53 7.25 13.72
C TYR A 207 14.90 7.87 14.00
N HIS A 208 15.00 9.20 13.97
CA HIS A 208 16.22 9.90 14.36
C HIS A 208 16.56 9.67 15.84
N LEU A 209 15.58 9.79 16.75
CA LEU A 209 15.78 9.53 18.18
C LEU A 209 16.26 8.09 18.43
N HIS A 210 15.63 7.08 17.81
CA HIS A 210 16.05 5.68 17.93
C HIS A 210 17.49 5.48 17.40
N LYS A 211 17.86 6.14 16.31
CA LYS A 211 19.22 6.08 15.75
C LYS A 211 20.26 6.69 16.69
N VAL A 212 19.98 7.85 17.29
CA VAL A 212 20.89 8.54 18.21
C VAL A 212 21.05 7.75 19.51
N GLN A 213 19.95 7.28 20.11
CA GLN A 213 20.01 6.50 21.35
C GLN A 213 20.76 5.17 21.16
N LYS A 214 20.60 4.53 20.00
CA LYS A 214 21.37 3.32 19.66
C LYS A 214 22.88 3.60 19.57
N ALA A 215 23.27 4.81 19.18
CA ALA A 215 24.67 5.21 19.03
C ALA A 215 25.31 5.61 20.37
N ASP A 216 24.61 6.34 21.23
CA ASP A 216 25.17 6.83 22.50
C ASP A 216 24.83 5.98 23.73
N GLY A 217 23.84 5.10 23.63
CA GLY A 217 23.44 4.15 24.67
C GLY A 217 22.84 4.81 25.92
N LYS A 218 22.47 6.09 25.87
CA LYS A 218 21.97 6.80 27.05
C LYS A 218 20.62 6.25 27.50
N THR A 219 20.41 6.26 28.82
CA THR A 219 19.23 5.70 29.48
C THR A 219 18.51 6.70 30.37
N ASP A 220 18.79 8.00 30.19
CA ASP A 220 18.22 9.06 31.01
C ASP A 220 16.69 9.09 30.89
N ALA A 221 16.04 9.65 31.91
CA ALA A 221 14.63 9.97 31.85
C ALA A 221 14.44 11.44 31.42
N VAL A 222 13.54 11.66 30.48
CA VAL A 222 13.15 13.00 30.01
C VAL A 222 11.64 13.12 30.24
N ASP A 223 11.22 14.18 30.93
CA ASP A 223 9.81 14.44 31.29
C ASP A 223 9.11 13.24 31.95
N GLY A 224 9.83 12.55 32.85
CA GLY A 224 9.32 11.39 33.59
C GLY A 224 9.32 10.06 32.82
N VAL A 225 9.78 10.05 31.56
CA VAL A 225 9.85 8.83 30.73
C VAL A 225 11.29 8.45 30.41
N ALA A 226 11.65 7.21 30.72
CA ALA A 226 12.93 6.63 30.34
C ALA A 226 13.05 6.54 28.81
N VAL A 227 14.10 7.15 28.24
CA VAL A 227 14.33 7.17 26.79
C VAL A 227 14.32 5.75 26.18
N PRO A 228 14.92 4.71 26.79
CA PRO A 228 14.87 3.34 26.24
C PRO A 228 13.45 2.80 26.03
N ARG A 229 12.49 3.18 26.91
CA ARG A 229 11.09 2.74 26.82
C ARG A 229 10.38 3.37 25.60
N VAL A 230 10.68 4.63 25.30
CA VAL A 230 10.18 5.31 24.09
C VAL A 230 10.80 4.69 22.84
N VAL A 231 12.11 4.50 22.86
CA VAL A 231 12.89 3.96 21.73
C VAL A 231 12.47 2.53 21.37
N GLU A 232 12.13 1.70 22.36
CA GLU A 232 11.55 0.38 22.11
C GLU A 232 10.21 0.47 21.37
N ARG A 233 9.32 1.38 21.78
CA ARG A 233 8.04 1.62 21.09
C ARG A 233 8.25 2.12 19.67
N ILE A 234 9.14 3.09 19.48
CA ILE A 234 9.52 3.60 18.15
C ILE A 234 9.96 2.46 17.23
N ARG A 235 10.76 1.51 17.73
CA ARG A 235 11.20 0.35 16.93
C ARG A 235 10.03 -0.52 16.49
N ARG A 236 9.00 -0.71 17.33
CA ARG A 236 7.79 -1.48 16.98
C ARG A 236 6.99 -0.77 15.88
N PHE A 237 6.76 0.53 16.03
CA PHE A 237 6.10 1.34 14.99
C PHE A 237 6.92 1.34 13.69
N GLN A 238 8.25 1.44 13.77
CA GLN A 238 9.11 1.38 12.58
C GLN A 238 8.96 0.06 11.82
N LEU A 239 8.87 -1.08 12.53
CA LEU A 239 8.64 -2.39 11.91
C LEU A 239 7.25 -2.45 11.25
N LEU A 240 6.21 -1.99 11.95
CA LEU A 240 4.85 -1.92 11.41
C LEU A 240 4.80 -1.04 10.16
N ASN A 241 5.41 0.14 10.21
CA ASN A 241 5.44 1.07 9.10
C ASN A 241 6.10 0.46 7.86
N ASN A 242 7.24 -0.21 8.05
CA ASN A 242 7.94 -0.86 6.95
C ASN A 242 7.10 -1.98 6.31
N GLN A 243 6.34 -2.73 7.11
CA GLN A 243 5.42 -3.75 6.60
C GLN A 243 4.29 -3.13 5.78
N ILE A 244 3.66 -2.06 6.30
CA ILE A 244 2.58 -1.36 5.61
C ILE A 244 3.08 -0.75 4.30
N PHE A 245 4.23 -0.06 4.32
CA PHE A 245 4.83 0.47 3.09
C PHE A 245 5.15 -0.63 2.07
N ALA A 246 5.69 -1.78 2.50
CA ALA A 246 5.93 -2.88 1.58
C ALA A 246 4.63 -3.40 0.94
N ILE A 247 3.54 -3.49 1.71
CA ILE A 247 2.23 -3.87 1.17
C ILE A 247 1.75 -2.82 0.17
N LEU A 248 1.69 -1.54 0.55
CA LEU A 248 1.21 -0.46 -0.30
C LEU A 248 2.02 -0.34 -1.60
N ASN A 249 3.34 -0.46 -1.53
CA ASN A 249 4.20 -0.37 -2.70
C ASN A 249 3.97 -1.52 -3.68
N ASN A 250 3.64 -2.73 -3.22
CA ASN A 250 3.29 -3.84 -4.12
C ASN A 250 2.01 -3.57 -4.92
N PHE A 251 1.08 -2.78 -4.39
CA PHE A 251 -0.14 -2.38 -5.09
C PHE A 251 0.08 -1.15 -5.98
N LEU A 252 0.92 -0.20 -5.56
CA LEU A 252 1.14 1.06 -6.29
C LEU A 252 2.18 0.94 -7.41
N SER A 253 3.14 0.03 -7.32
CA SER A 253 4.19 -0.12 -8.33
C SER A 253 3.67 -0.67 -9.67
N GLN A 254 2.51 -1.33 -9.69
CA GLN A 254 1.92 -1.91 -10.91
C GLN A 254 1.42 -0.84 -11.89
N SER A 255 1.00 0.33 -11.40
CA SER A 255 0.53 1.44 -12.25
C SER A 255 1.66 2.32 -12.79
N GLU A 256 2.79 2.41 -12.08
CA GLU A 256 3.92 3.28 -12.46
C GLU A 256 4.80 2.72 -13.58
N GLU A 257 4.70 1.41 -13.90
CA GLU A 257 5.50 0.77 -14.98
C GLU A 257 5.27 1.36 -16.38
N PHE A 258 4.18 2.11 -16.59
CA PHE A 258 3.80 2.65 -17.90
C PHE A 258 4.03 4.16 -18.06
N GLU A 259 4.49 4.87 -17.02
CA GLU A 259 4.85 6.29 -17.11
C GLU A 259 6.38 6.43 -17.20
N GLU A 260 6.90 7.08 -18.26
CA GLU A 260 8.31 7.48 -18.30
C GLU A 260 8.59 8.46 -17.15
N GLU A 261 9.28 7.99 -16.11
CA GLU A 261 9.63 8.78 -14.94
C GLU A 261 10.61 9.90 -15.36
N ARG A 262 10.08 11.10 -15.63
CA ARG A 262 10.92 12.27 -15.92
C ARG A 262 11.61 12.72 -14.65
N VAL A 263 12.83 12.26 -14.46
CA VAL A 263 13.69 12.68 -13.34
C VAL A 263 14.10 14.14 -13.53
N LEU A 264 14.03 14.93 -12.45
CA LEU A 264 14.53 16.30 -12.45
C LEU A 264 16.06 16.30 -12.54
N GLU A 265 16.60 16.93 -13.59
CA GLU A 265 18.05 17.07 -13.80
C GLU A 265 18.57 18.40 -13.23
N PHE A 266 19.73 18.34 -12.58
CA PHE A 266 20.44 19.52 -12.07
C PHE A 266 21.63 19.85 -12.96
N GLN A 267 21.72 21.13 -13.36
CA GLN A 267 22.82 21.59 -14.21
C GLN A 267 24.14 21.63 -13.42
N PRO A 268 25.27 21.19 -14.01
CA PRO A 268 26.58 21.31 -13.38
C PRO A 268 26.98 22.79 -13.26
N PRO A 269 27.92 23.15 -12.35
CA PRO A 269 28.43 24.50 -12.25
C PRO A 269 28.98 25.00 -13.60
N MET A 270 28.41 26.07 -14.14
CA MET A 270 28.92 26.65 -15.39
C MET A 270 30.11 27.56 -15.11
N HIS A 271 31.17 27.40 -15.90
CA HIS A 271 32.33 28.29 -15.82
C HIS A 271 31.94 29.72 -16.28
N PRO A 272 32.34 30.79 -15.57
CA PRO A 272 31.94 32.17 -15.90
C PRO A 272 32.30 32.63 -17.33
N SER A 273 33.29 32.00 -17.96
CA SER A 273 33.65 32.29 -19.36
C SER A 273 32.60 31.81 -20.37
N ILE A 274 31.73 30.87 -19.99
CA ILE A 274 30.69 30.30 -20.84
C ILE A 274 29.34 30.98 -20.57
N SER A 275 29.13 31.52 -19.37
CA SER A 275 27.87 32.18 -18.96
C SER A 275 27.63 33.56 -19.60
N SER A 276 28.57 34.09 -20.38
CA SER A 276 28.48 35.42 -21.00
C SER A 276 28.09 35.41 -22.48
N HIS A 277 27.91 34.22 -23.07
CA HIS A 277 27.33 34.10 -24.41
C HIS A 277 25.82 33.87 -24.26
N PRO A 278 24.96 34.81 -24.71
CA PRO A 278 23.54 34.54 -24.82
C PRO A 278 23.35 33.41 -25.82
N VAL A 279 22.61 32.38 -25.43
CA VAL A 279 22.08 31.41 -26.38
C VAL A 279 20.88 32.09 -27.03
N ASP A 280 21.03 32.52 -28.29
CA ASP A 280 19.92 32.93 -29.18
C ASP A 280 19.03 31.73 -29.52
#